data_AF-A0A1H3NKN5-F1
#
_entry.id   AF-A0A1H3NKN5-F1
#
_cell.length_a   1.000
_cell.length_b   1.000
_cell.length_c   1.000
_cell.angle_alpha   90.00
_cell.angle_beta   90.00
_cell.angle_gamma   90.00
#
_symmetry.space_group_name_H-M   'P 1'
#
loop_
_entity.id
_entity.type
_entity.pdbx_description
1 polymer ?
#
loop_
_entity_poly.entity_id
_entity_poly.type
_entity_poly.pdbx_seq_one_letter_code
_entity_poly.pdbx_strand_id
1 'polypeptide(L)' 'MLSNIGIPGLLLIFVIALIIFGPNKLPEIGRAMGQTLREFKNSAKEITKDDEDNQPSKDKN' A
#
# COMPACT_ATOMS: atom_id res chain seq x y z
N MET A 1 8.16 -28.87 -9.33
CA MET A 1 7.41 -29.45 -8.20
C MET A 1 6.69 -28.39 -7.36
N LEU A 2 7.30 -27.24 -7.06
CA LEU A 2 6.64 -26.15 -6.30
C LEU A 2 5.55 -25.39 -7.09
N SER A 3 5.66 -25.27 -8.42
CA SER A 3 4.64 -24.58 -9.23
C SER A 3 3.27 -25.30 -9.28
N ASN A 4 3.21 -26.58 -8.90
CA ASN A 4 1.95 -27.34 -8.82
C ASN A 4 1.18 -27.10 -7.51
N ILE A 5 1.79 -26.39 -6.54
CA ILE A 5 1.20 -26.13 -5.23
C ILE A 5 0.13 -25.02 -5.31
N GLY A 6 0.25 -24.11 -6.28
CA GLY A 6 -0.78 -23.14 -6.66
C GLY A 6 -1.38 -22.33 -5.50
N ILE A 7 -2.57 -21.79 -5.74
CA ILE A 7 -3.38 -21.11 -4.71
C ILE A 7 -3.69 -22.01 -3.50
N PRO A 8 -3.98 -23.33 -3.65
CA PRO A 8 -4.29 -24.18 -2.52
C PRO A 8 -3.19 -24.28 -1.46
N GLY A 9 -1.92 -24.40 -1.86
CA GLY A 9 -0.84 -24.47 -0.88
C GLY A 9 -0.46 -23.12 -0.29
N LEU A 10 -0.64 -22.02 -1.02
CA LEU A 10 -0.57 -20.68 -0.43
C LEU A 10 -1.60 -20.53 0.69
N LEU A 11 -2.82 -21.02 0.47
CA LEU A 11 -3.89 -20.99 1.47
C LEU A 11 -3.54 -21.82 2.71
N LEU A 12 -2.92 -23.00 2.53
CA LEU A 12 -2.44 -23.82 3.65
C LEU A 12 -1.39 -23.08 4.50
N ILE A 13 -0.39 -22.48 3.86
CA ILE A 13 0.63 -21.67 4.55
C ILE A 13 -0.04 -20.50 5.27
N PHE A 14 -1.01 -19.85 4.64
CA PHE A 14 -1.75 -18.75 5.21
C PHE A 14 -2.51 -19.17 6.48
N VAL A 15 -3.19 -20.31 6.46
CA VAL A 15 -3.89 -20.86 7.64
C VAL A 15 -2.91 -21.11 8.79
N ILE A 16 -1.75 -21.71 8.53
CA ILE A 16 -0.72 -21.93 9.56
C ILE A 16 -0.23 -20.59 10.12
N ALA A 17 0.04 -19.61 9.27
CA ALA A 17 0.42 -18.28 9.68
C ALA A 17 -0.68 -17.61 10.53
N LEU A 18 -1.95 -17.77 10.18
CA LEU A 18 -3.08 -17.25 10.95
C LEU A 18 -3.23 -17.91 12.31
N ILE A 19 -2.85 -19.19 12.46
CA ILE A 19 -2.86 -19.86 13.77
C ILE A 19 -1.76 -19.27 14.68
N ILE A 20 -0.58 -18.99 14.13
CA ILE A 20 0.56 -18.43 14.89
C ILE A 20 0.33 -16.95 15.23
N PHE A 21 -0.06 -16.15 14.24
CA PHE A 21 -0.16 -14.69 14.38
C PHE A 21 -1.57 -14.21 14.75
N GLY A 22 -2.60 -15.02 14.53
CA GLY A 22 -4.01 -14.68 14.70
C GLY A 22 -4.64 -14.02 13.46
N PRO A 23 -5.93 -14.29 13.16
CA PRO A 23 -6.65 -13.70 12.03
C PRO A 23 -6.81 -12.18 12.11
N ASN A 24 -6.80 -11.62 13.33
CA ASN A 24 -6.96 -10.18 13.54
C ASN A 24 -5.68 -9.37 13.28
N LYS A 25 -4.51 -10.02 13.30
CA LYS A 25 -3.22 -9.33 13.19
C LYS A 25 -2.92 -8.86 11.77
N LEU A 26 -3.35 -9.62 10.75
CA LEU A 26 -3.16 -9.21 9.36
C LEU A 26 -3.99 -7.97 8.97
N PRO A 27 -5.30 -7.86 9.29
CA PRO A 27 -6.07 -6.63 9.11
C PRO A 27 -5.50 -5.44 9.88
N GLU A 28 -5.01 -5.66 11.11
CA GLU A 28 -4.41 -4.61 11.93
C GLU A 28 -3.14 -4.04 11.27
N ILE A 29 -2.22 -4.91 10.84
CA ILE A 29 -1.01 -4.50 10.11
C ILE A 29 -1.38 -3.80 8.79
N GLY A 30 -2.36 -4.33 8.05
CA GLY A 30 -2.83 -3.71 6.81
C GLY A 30 -3.44 -2.33 7.01
N ARG A 31 -4.18 -2.11 8.10
CA ARG A 31 -4.71 -0.78 8.46
C ARG A 31 -3.60 0.20 8.81
N ALA A 32 -2.63 -0.22 9.63
CA ALA A 32 -1.49 0.61 10.00
C ALA A 32 -0.64 0.98 8.77
N MET A 33 -0.23 -0.01 7.97
CA MET A 33 0.49 0.22 6.72
C MET A 33 -0.30 1.07 5.73
N GLY A 34 -1.61 0.86 5.63
CA GLY A 34 -2.49 1.62 4.75
C GLY A 34 -2.60 3.09 5.14
N GLN A 35 -2.64 3.40 6.44
CA GLN A 35 -2.56 4.78 6.94
C GLN A 35 -1.22 5.42 6.57
N THR A 36 -0.10 4.75 6.86
CA THR A 36 1.23 5.24 6.48
C THR A 36 1.34 5.51 4.98
N LEU A 37 0.89 4.56 4.14
CA LEU A 37 0.95 4.71 2.68
C LEU A 37 0.03 5.83 2.18
N ARG A 38 -1.13 6.04 2.83
CA ARG A 38 -2.04 7.14 2.51
C ARG A 38 -1.42 8.50 2.82
N GLU A 39 -0.80 8.64 3.99
CA GLU A 39 -0.11 9.87 4.39
C GLU A 39 1.10 10.15 3.51
N PHE A 40 1.89 9.11 3.20
CA PHE A 40 3.00 9.19 2.26
C PHE A 40 2.54 9.65 0.88
N LYS A 41 1.48 9.05 0.33
CA LYS A 41 0.89 9.45 -0.96
C LYS A 41 0.43 10.91 -0.96
N ASN A 42 -0.23 11.35 0.12
CA ASN A 42 -0.73 12.72 0.21
C ASN A 42 0.43 13.72 0.25
N SER A 43 1.46 13.44 1.06
CA SER A 43 2.65 14.28 1.17
C SER A 43 3.43 14.32 -0.15
N ALA A 44 3.60 13.16 -0.82
CA ALA A 44 4.22 13.10 -2.13
C ALA A 44 3.45 13.91 -3.18
N LYS A 45 2.10 13.90 -3.12
CA LYS A 45 1.25 14.68 -4.01
C LYS A 45 1.35 16.18 -3.77
N GLU A 46 1.54 16.61 -2.51
CA GLU A 46 1.76 18.01 -2.16
C GLU A 46 3.08 18.53 -2.73
N ILE A 47 4.16 17.76 -2.56
CA ILE A 47 5.48 18.08 -3.15
C ILE A 47 5.40 18.21 -4.67
N THR A 48 4.74 17.27 -5.36
CA THR A 48 4.59 17.33 -6.82
C THR A 48 3.71 18.50 -7.28
N LYS A 49 2.74 18.95 -6.48
CA LYS A 49 1.88 20.09 -6.82
C LYS A 49 2.58 21.43 -6.68
N ASP A 50 3.43 21.58 -5.67
CA ASP A 50 4.22 22.82 -5.47
C ASP A 50 5.21 23.06 -6.62
N ASP A 51 5.64 21.99 -7.30
CA ASP A 51 6.44 22.05 -8.54
C ASP A 51 5.60 22.45 -9.78
N GLU A 52 4.29 22.20 -9.79
CA GLU A 52 3.39 22.56 -10.90
C GLU A 52 2.79 23.98 -10.76
N ASP A 53 2.58 24.48 -9.54
CA ASP A 53 2.00 25.82 -9.26
C ASP A 53 3.04 26.96 -9.38
N ASN A 54 4.32 26.65 -9.62
CA ASN A 54 5.37 27.61 -10.01
C ASN A 54 5.50 27.78 -11.54
N GLN A 55 4.45 27.55 -12.32
CA GLN A 55 4.38 28.13 -13.66
C GLN A 55 3.85 29.57 -13.55
N PRO A 56 4.65 30.60 -13.88
CA PRO A 56 4.11 31.95 -13.98
C PRO A 56 3.05 31.91 -15.07
N SER A 57 1.84 32.30 -14.71
CA SER A 57 0.77 32.64 -15.63
C SER A 57 1.35 33.42 -16.80
N LYS A 58 1.43 32.76 -17.98
CA LYS A 58 1.66 33.43 -19.26
C LYS A 58 0.41 34.23 -19.55
N ASP A 59 0.37 35.41 -18.95
CA ASP A 59 -0.34 36.57 -19.44
C ASP A 59 0.30 36.93 -20.79
N LYS A 60 -0.36 36.53 -21.88
CA LYS A 60 -0.09 37.07 -23.22
C LYS A 60 -1.43 37.27 -23.94
N ASN A 61 -1.88 38.50 -23.79
CA ASN A 61 -2.65 39.34 -24.71
C ASN A 61 -2.52 38.97 -26.19
#